data_AF-A0A396II21-F1
#
_entry.id   AF-A0A396II21-F1
#
_cell.length_a   1.000
_cell.length_b   1.000
_cell.length_c   1.000
_cell.angle_alpha   90.00
_cell.angle_beta   90.00
_cell.angle_gamma   90.00
#
_symmetry.space_group_name_H-M   'P 1'
#
loop_
_entity.id
_entity.type
_entity.pdbx_description
1 polymer ?
#
loop_
_entity_poly.entity_id
_entity_poly.type
_entity_poly.pdbx_seq_one_letter_code
_entity_poly.pdbx_strand_id
1 'polypeptide(L)' 'MLAHLTNGHGLIFRLSVTGSEGATIRLYIEQYEKDPSKIGRLSHEALAPLVEASLKLSKMEEFTGRSAPTVIT' A
#
# COMPACT_ATOMS: atom_id res chain seq x y z
N MET A 1 0.73 -10.30 -5.68
CA MET A 1 2.17 -10.40 -5.32
C MET A 1 2.31 -9.98 -3.87
N LEU A 2 2.87 -10.85 -3.02
CA LEU A 2 3.16 -10.54 -1.62
C LEU A 2 4.64 -10.16 -1.52
N ALA A 3 4.93 -8.98 -0.98
CA ALA A 3 6.28 -8.53 -0.72
C ALA A 3 6.44 -8.29 0.79
N HIS A 4 7.39 -8.98 1.41
CA HIS A 4 7.80 -8.71 2.77
C HIS A 4 8.92 -7.67 2.74
N LEU A 5 8.70 -6.56 3.42
CA LEU A 5 9.74 -5.58 3.68
C LEU A 5 10.50 -6.02 4.94
N THR A 6 11.73 -5.54 5.11
CA THR A 6 12.53 -5.86 6.30
C THR A 6 11.79 -5.48 7.58
N ASN A 7 12.04 -6.19 8.68
CA ASN A 7 11.55 -5.89 10.04
C ASN A 7 10.03 -6.08 10.28
N GLY A 8 9.35 -6.93 9.52
CA GLY A 8 7.94 -7.28 9.78
C GLY A 8 6.94 -6.30 9.16
N HIS A 9 7.39 -5.42 8.27
CA HIS A 9 6.50 -4.58 7.47
C HIS A 9 5.98 -5.39 6.26
N GLY A 10 4.68 -5.26 5.98
CA GLY A 10 3.97 -6.05 4.98
C GLY A 10 3.47 -5.19 3.83
N LEU A 11 3.63 -5.67 2.59
CA LEU A 11 3.07 -5.04 1.41
C LEU A 11 2.40 -6.08 0.51
N ILE A 12 1.12 -5.90 0.21
CA ILE A 12 0.36 -6.86 -0.59
C ILE A 12 -0.34 -6.13 -1.74
N PHE A 13 0.01 -6.52 -2.97
CA PHE A 13 -0.75 -6.15 -4.16
C PHE A 13 -1.68 -7.28 -4.57
N ARG A 14 -2.98 -7.00 -4.62
CA ARG A 14 -4.00 -7.90 -5.16
C ARG A 14 -4.67 -7.25 -6.36
N LEU A 15 -4.50 -7.85 -7.52
CA LEU A 15 -5.27 -7.51 -8.71
C LEU A 15 -6.53 -8.40 -8.72
N SER A 16 -7.70 -7.79 -8.73
CA SER A 16 -8.96 -8.48 -8.98
C SER A 16 -9.52 -8.00 -10.31
N VAL A 17 -9.67 -8.91 -11.27
CA VAL A 17 -10.30 -8.65 -12.55
C VAL A 17 -11.77 -9.00 -12.44
N THR A 18 -12.65 -8.10 -12.87
CA THR A 18 -14.10 -8.33 -12.94
C THR A 18 -14.53 -8.20 -14.40
N GLY A 19 -14.33 -9.26 -15.19
CA GLY A 19 -14.83 -9.35 -16.57
C GLY A 19 -14.63 -8.09 -17.42
N SER A 20 -15.68 -7.70 -18.17
CA SER A 20 -15.70 -6.58 -19.12
C SER A 20 -15.63 -5.18 -18.51
N GLU A 21 -15.68 -5.03 -17.18
CA GLU A 21 -15.77 -3.74 -16.50
C GLU A 21 -14.42 -3.23 -15.97
N GLY A 22 -13.35 -3.98 -16.22
CA GLY A 22 -11.98 -3.62 -15.87
C GLY A 22 -11.43 -4.39 -14.67
N ALA A 23 -10.41 -3.82 -14.05
CA ALA A 23 -9.70 -4.44 -12.94
C ALA A 23 -9.52 -3.46 -11.79
N THR A 24 -9.60 -3.99 -10.57
CA THR A 24 -9.31 -3.27 -9.33
C THR A 24 -7.97 -3.74 -8.79
N ILE A 25 -7.08 -2.81 -8.48
CA ILE A 25 -5.86 -3.07 -7.71
C ILE A 25 -6.15 -2.71 -6.26
N ARG A 26 -5.88 -3.64 -5.34
CA ARG A 26 -5.89 -3.38 -3.90
C ARG A 26 -4.48 -3.46 -3.37
N LEU A 27 -4.09 -2.41 -2.65
CA LEU A 27 -2.82 -2.29 -1.97
C LEU A 27 -3.07 -2.33 -0.47
N TYR A 28 -2.52 -3.35 0.19
CA TYR A 28 -2.52 -3.48 1.64
C TYR A 28 -1.12 -3.16 2.15
N ILE A 29 -1.03 -2.31 3.16
CA ILE A 29 0.24 -1.88 3.75
C ILE A 29 0.13 -2.05 5.26
N GLU A 30 1.15 -2.68 5.83
CA GLU A 30 1.26 -2.91 7.26
C GLU A 30 2.64 -2.49 7.75
N GLN A 31 2.67 -1.79 8.89
CA GLN A 31 3.89 -1.46 9.59
C GLN A 31 3.86 -2.07 10.99
N TYR A 32 4.67 -3.11 11.22
CA TYR A 32 4.97 -3.53 12.58
C TYR A 32 5.70 -2.42 13.37
N GLU A 33 5.26 -2.13 14.58
CA GLU A 33 5.90 -1.18 15.48
C GLU A 33 6.07 -1.81 16.87
N LYS A 34 7.30 -1.81 17.38
CA LYS A 34 7.63 -2.37 18.70
C LYS A 34 7.81 -1.28 19.75
N ASP A 35 8.12 -0.05 19.33
CA ASP A 35 8.32 1.09 20.22
C ASP A 35 6.97 1.64 20.70
N PRO A 36 6.61 1.50 22.00
CA PRO A 36 5.31 1.95 22.50
C PRO A 36 5.06 3.44 22.30
N SER A 37 6.11 4.26 22.25
CA SER A 37 5.98 5.71 22.00
C SER A 37 5.49 6.04 20.59
N LYS A 38 5.59 5.09 19.66
CA LYS A 38 5.24 5.26 18.25
C LYS A 38 3.91 4.62 17.85
N ILE A 39 3.34 3.75 18.70
CA ILE A 39 2.09 3.02 18.44
C ILE A 39 0.88 3.96 18.37
N GLY A 40 0.90 5.10 19.09
CA GLY A 40 -0.20 6.07 19.10
C GLY A 40 -0.23 7.05 17.93
N ARG A 41 0.68 6.92 16.95
CA ARG A 41 0.73 7.80 15.78
C ARG A 41 -0.49 7.60 14.88
N LEU A 42 -0.88 8.65 14.16
CA LEU A 42 -1.92 8.54 13.16
C LEU A 42 -1.45 7.61 12.03
N SER A 43 -2.31 6.70 11.60
CA SER A 43 -1.95 5.65 10.63
C SER A 43 -1.40 6.23 9.32
N HIS A 44 -1.96 7.34 8.83
CA HIS A 44 -1.49 7.96 7.60
C HIS A 44 -0.07 8.54 7.72
N GLU A 45 0.31 9.05 8.89
CA GLU A 45 1.67 9.54 9.15
C GLU A 45 2.65 8.38 9.27
N ALA A 46 2.28 7.33 10.02
CA ALA A 46 3.12 6.16 10.20
C ALA A 46 3.39 5.44 8.87
N LEU A 47 2.34 5.25 8.06
CA LEU A 47 2.40 4.48 6.81
C LEU A 47 2.89 5.29 5.61
N ALA A 48 2.93 6.63 5.66
CA ALA A 48 3.30 7.48 4.52
C ALA A 48 4.61 7.05 3.82
N PRO A 49 5.72 6.73 4.53
CA PRO A 49 6.95 6.29 3.87
C PRO A 49 6.79 4.95 3.12
N LEU A 50 5.97 4.04 3.65
CA LEU A 50 5.68 2.75 3.02
C LEU A 50 4.76 2.91 1.81
N VAL A 51 3.77 3.80 1.89
CA VAL A 51 2.92 4.20 0.75
C VAL A 51 3.79 4.73 -0.36
N GLU A 52 4.65 5.71 -0.09
CA GLU A 52 5.53 6.31 -1.10
C GLU A 52 6.46 5.27 -1.75
N ALA A 53 7.11 4.43 -0.95
CA ALA A 53 7.96 3.36 -1.45
C ALA A 53 7.17 2.38 -2.33
N SER A 54 5.95 2.02 -1.94
CA SER A 54 5.10 1.09 -2.69
C SER A 54 4.63 1.65 -4.04
N LEU A 55 4.30 2.95 -4.10
CA LEU A 55 3.89 3.61 -5.33
C LEU A 55 5.06 3.72 -6.31
N LYS A 56 6.26 4.06 -5.82
CA LYS A 56 7.49 4.08 -6.62
C LYS A 56 7.86 2.69 -7.15
N LEU A 57 7.83 1.67 -6.28
CA LEU A 57 8.18 0.30 -6.64
C LEU A 57 7.24 -0.27 -7.70
N SER A 58 5.93 -0.01 -7.55
CA SER A 58 4.90 -0.53 -8.47
C SER A 58 4.73 0.30 -9.74
N LYS A 59 5.29 1.51 -9.80
CA LYS A 59 5.07 2.49 -10.88
C LYS A 59 3.58 2.69 -11.17
N MET A 60 2.76 2.78 -10.12
CA MET A 60 1.31 2.66 -10.24
C MET A 60 0.70 3.75 -11.10
N GLU A 61 1.16 5.00 -10.97
CA GLU A 61 0.69 6.10 -11.78
C GLU A 61 1.08 5.92 -13.26
N GLU A 62 2.30 5.46 -13.54
CA GLU A 62 2.79 5.17 -14.91
C GLU A 62 1.92 4.11 -15.61
N PHE A 63 1.56 3.03 -14.90
CA PHE A 63 0.80 1.92 -15.49
C PHE A 63 -0.71 2.10 -15.47
N THR A 64 -1.25 2.92 -14.57
CA THR A 64 -2.71 3.05 -14.38
C THR A 64 -3.27 4.44 -14.69
N GLY A 65 -2.40 5.44 -14.82
CA GLY A 65 -2.79 6.86 -14.94
C GLY A 65 -3.45 7.44 -13.69
N ARG A 66 -3.43 6.74 -12.55
CA ARG A 66 -4.04 7.18 -11.30
C ARG A 66 -3.02 7.84 -10.39
N SER A 67 -3.28 9.10 -10.04
CA SER A 67 -2.50 9.88 -9.06
C SER A 67 -2.96 9.67 -7.60
N ALA A 68 -4.12 9.06 -7.39
CA ALA A 68 -4.68 8.79 -6.07
C ALA A 68 -5.55 7.51 -6.05
N PRO A 69 -5.68 6.83 -4.90
CA PRO A 69 -6.61 5.72 -4.75
C PRO A 69 -8.06 6.21 -4.80
N THR A 70 -8.96 5.36 -5.30
CA THR A 70 -10.40 5.65 -5.28
C THR A 70 -11.01 5.52 -3.88
N VAL A 71 -10.45 4.65 -3.04
CA VAL A 71 -10.91 4.38 -1.67
C VAL A 71 -9.70 4.14 -0.76
N ILE A 72 -9.74 4.69 0.47
CA ILE A 72 -8.79 4.45 1.56
C ILE A 72 -9.59 3.93 2.76
N THR A 73 -9.04 2.98 3.51
CA THR A 73 -9.64 2.41 4.74
C THR A 73 -8.57 2.31 5.81
#